data_AF-A0A1C7LUC4-F1
#
_entry.id   AF-A0A1C7LUC4-F1
#
_cell.length_a   1.000
_cell.length_b   1.000
_cell.length_c   1.000
_cell.angle_alpha   90.00
_cell.angle_beta   90.00
_cell.angle_gamma   90.00
#
_symmetry.space_group_name_H-M   'P 1'
#
loop_
_entity.id
_entity.type
_entity.pdbx_description
1 polymer ?
#
loop_
_entity_poly.entity_id
_entity_poly.type
_entity_poly.pdbx_seq_one_letter_code
_entity_poly.pdbx_strand_id
1 'polypeptide(L)'
;MVGQGKARKAAGMILKMVQEGRIAGRAMLFAGPPSTGKTAIALGMAQTLGPDVPFTMIAASEVFSLSMSKTEALTQAFRRSIGVRIKEETEIIEGEVVELQIDRSLTGATKTGKLTIKTTDMETIYDLGNKMIDALSKEKVTAGDVIAIDKTSGKISKLGRSFARSRDYDAMGADTRFVQCPEGEIQKRKEVVHTVSLHEIDVINSRTQGFLALFAGDTGEIKPELRNQINVKVAEWREEGKAEIIPGVLFIDEVHMLDIECFSFLNRALENDLAPLVIMASNRGMARIRGTKFRSPHGLPVDLLDRVLIVSTQPYTPEDIAQIIKIRCEEEDVSLSNDALEVLTKMSTETTLRYALNIISCAQMLARKRRAEQVSTDDIRRAYGYFFDEKRSVQWIKEQQGSLIFDEDLDVDGSRQAPLGAQGDAMDVFNKDACNNDKDQLRSLKSRVQRRLGSTLKPRRDTQYTAAITPSTPQSECSTLVNFITEDVFANEECALETADGPCLDEEDLAWGMGKHSTLAGRKRLASHKCRVFIHTDVLSEDQMIDQDNRAWVNSLTTADALAKPKTKFSSMSNRSSKVSGRTGVQPELLDPEDRA
;
A
#
# COMPACT_ATOMS: atom_id res chain seq x y z
N MET A 1 -2.34 -14.87 -8.68
CA MET A 1 -1.89 -14.31 -9.99
C MET A 1 -2.12 -15.33 -11.09
N VAL A 2 -2.67 -14.90 -12.22
CA VAL A 2 -3.01 -15.70 -13.41
C VAL A 2 -2.09 -15.33 -14.59
N GLY A 3 -1.89 -16.25 -15.53
CA GLY A 3 -1.12 -16.01 -16.76
C GLY A 3 0.33 -15.56 -16.57
N GLN A 4 0.86 -14.86 -17.58
CA GLN A 4 2.16 -14.17 -17.62
C GLN A 4 3.37 -15.01 -17.15
N GLY A 5 3.40 -16.32 -17.44
CA GLY A 5 4.42 -17.23 -16.92
C GLY A 5 5.87 -16.79 -17.17
N LYS A 6 6.18 -16.23 -18.36
CA LYS A 6 7.52 -15.71 -18.70
C LYS A 6 7.92 -14.51 -17.82
N ALA A 7 7.05 -13.49 -17.75
CA ALA A 7 7.32 -12.28 -16.96
C ALA A 7 7.38 -12.57 -15.45
N ARG A 8 6.52 -13.47 -14.94
CA ARG A 8 6.57 -13.95 -13.54
C ARG A 8 7.85 -14.73 -13.23
N LYS A 9 8.35 -15.56 -14.15
CA LYS A 9 9.62 -16.28 -13.99
C LYS A 9 10.82 -15.32 -13.95
N ALA A 10 10.81 -14.28 -14.79
CA ALA A 10 11.84 -13.22 -14.75
C ALA A 10 11.78 -12.42 -13.44
N ALA A 11 10.58 -11.97 -13.03
CA ALA A 11 10.36 -11.28 -11.76
C ALA A 11 10.84 -12.09 -10.55
N GLY A 12 10.50 -13.39 -10.48
CA GLY A 12 10.93 -14.31 -9.42
C GLY A 12 12.43 -14.60 -9.41
N MET A 13 13.13 -14.45 -10.54
CA MET A 13 14.59 -14.57 -10.61
C MET A 13 15.26 -13.32 -10.00
N ILE A 14 14.80 -12.12 -10.38
CA ILE A 14 15.27 -10.85 -9.79
C ILE A 14 14.97 -10.80 -8.28
N LEU A 15 13.77 -11.23 -7.87
CA LEU A 15 13.35 -11.31 -6.47
C LEU A 15 14.36 -12.10 -5.61
N LYS A 16 14.77 -13.29 -6.07
CA LYS A 16 15.77 -14.11 -5.37
C LYS A 16 17.14 -13.43 -5.32
N MET A 17 17.55 -12.73 -6.38
CA MET A 17 18.83 -12.01 -6.40
C MET A 17 18.86 -10.80 -5.44
N VAL A 18 17.70 -10.19 -5.16
CA VAL A 18 17.54 -9.18 -4.08
C VAL A 18 17.62 -9.86 -2.71
N GLN A 19 16.92 -10.98 -2.50
CA GLN A 19 16.97 -11.75 -1.25
C GLN A 19 18.38 -12.31 -0.94
N GLU A 20 19.19 -12.59 -1.96
CA GLU A 20 20.61 -12.97 -1.83
C GLU A 20 21.54 -11.77 -1.58
N GLY A 21 21.04 -10.52 -1.57
CA GLY A 21 21.85 -9.30 -1.38
C GLY A 21 22.85 -9.02 -2.51
N ARG A 22 22.71 -9.69 -3.67
CA ARG A 22 23.70 -9.67 -4.78
C ARG A 22 23.42 -8.61 -5.84
N ILE A 23 22.35 -7.83 -5.70
CA ILE A 23 21.97 -6.76 -6.62
C ILE A 23 21.66 -5.48 -5.83
N ALA A 24 22.54 -4.49 -5.99
CA ALA A 24 22.26 -3.07 -5.80
C ALA A 24 22.34 -2.35 -7.16
N GLY A 25 21.78 -1.15 -7.27
CA GLY A 25 22.00 -0.26 -8.42
C GLY A 25 21.49 -0.73 -9.80
N ARG A 26 20.70 -1.81 -9.87
CA ARG A 26 20.12 -2.29 -11.13
C ARG A 26 18.68 -1.80 -11.32
N ALA A 27 18.31 -1.64 -12.57
CA ALA A 27 16.96 -1.28 -12.97
C ALA A 27 16.34 -2.33 -13.91
N MET A 28 15.02 -2.52 -13.77
CA MET A 28 14.20 -3.43 -14.58
C MET A 28 13.03 -2.65 -15.18
N LEU A 29 12.66 -2.92 -16.44
CA LEU A 29 11.52 -2.30 -17.11
C LEU A 29 10.49 -3.35 -17.50
N PHE A 30 9.30 -3.29 -16.92
CA PHE A 30 8.13 -3.98 -17.47
C PHE A 30 7.61 -3.17 -18.68
N ALA A 31 7.68 -3.78 -19.86
CA ALA A 31 7.24 -3.19 -21.12
C ALA A 31 6.10 -4.01 -21.74
N GLY A 32 5.03 -3.37 -22.17
CA GLY A 32 3.94 -4.07 -22.87
C GLY A 32 2.64 -3.28 -22.91
N PRO A 33 1.59 -3.81 -23.56
CA PRO A 33 0.28 -3.15 -23.69
C PRO A 33 -0.35 -2.78 -22.34
N PRO A 34 -1.30 -1.82 -22.29
CA PRO A 34 -2.10 -1.56 -21.10
C PRO A 34 -2.86 -2.82 -20.65
N SER A 35 -3.21 -2.88 -19.36
CA SER A 35 -3.94 -4.00 -18.73
C SER A 35 -3.25 -5.38 -18.76
N THR A 36 -1.98 -5.50 -19.15
CA THR A 36 -1.20 -6.77 -19.15
C THR A 36 -0.53 -7.12 -17.81
N GLY A 37 -1.05 -6.60 -16.70
CA GLY A 37 -0.63 -7.00 -15.35
C GLY A 37 0.71 -6.45 -14.84
N LYS A 38 1.39 -5.52 -15.55
CA LYS A 38 2.71 -4.97 -15.14
C LYS A 38 2.78 -4.53 -13.67
N THR A 39 1.91 -3.62 -13.26
CA THR A 39 1.79 -3.13 -11.87
C THR A 39 1.44 -4.26 -10.89
N ALA A 40 0.64 -5.24 -11.31
CA ALA A 40 0.29 -6.41 -10.49
C ALA A 40 1.47 -7.40 -10.31
N ILE A 41 2.41 -7.47 -11.26
CA ILE A 41 3.66 -8.22 -11.08
C ILE A 41 4.57 -7.50 -10.08
N ALA A 42 4.68 -6.17 -10.15
CA ALA A 42 5.45 -5.39 -9.18
C ALA A 42 4.87 -5.50 -7.75
N LEU A 43 3.55 -5.39 -7.60
CA LEU A 43 2.86 -5.63 -6.32
C LEU A 43 3.04 -7.07 -5.81
N GLY A 44 3.01 -8.07 -6.70
CA GLY A 44 3.31 -9.46 -6.36
C GLY A 44 4.75 -9.65 -5.86
N MET A 45 5.72 -8.93 -6.45
CA MET A 45 7.10 -8.91 -5.92
C MET A 45 7.15 -8.29 -4.53
N ALA A 46 6.49 -7.15 -4.29
CA ALA A 46 6.41 -6.50 -2.99
C ALA A 46 5.88 -7.45 -1.90
N GLN A 47 4.73 -8.08 -2.15
CA GLN A 47 4.11 -9.03 -1.24
C GLN A 47 5.00 -10.25 -0.93
N THR A 48 5.89 -10.64 -1.87
CA THR A 48 6.81 -11.78 -1.69
C THR A 48 8.14 -11.39 -1.03
N LEU A 49 8.48 -10.10 -0.94
CA LEU A 49 9.62 -9.62 -0.15
C LEU A 49 9.33 -9.58 1.36
N GLY A 50 8.04 -9.48 1.73
CA GLY A 50 7.60 -9.39 3.12
C GLY A 50 7.50 -7.95 3.64
N PRO A 51 6.85 -7.73 4.80
CA PRO A 51 6.56 -6.38 5.33
C PRO A 51 7.82 -5.61 5.75
N ASP A 52 8.91 -6.29 6.06
CA ASP A 52 10.18 -5.71 6.48
C ASP A 52 10.95 -4.99 5.37
N VAL A 53 10.62 -5.24 4.10
CA VAL A 53 11.36 -4.69 2.95
C VAL A 53 10.59 -3.50 2.37
N PRO A 54 11.14 -2.28 2.38
CA PRO A 54 10.40 -1.10 1.95
C PRO A 54 10.13 -1.13 0.44
N PHE A 55 8.84 -1.08 0.08
CA PHE A 55 8.36 -1.00 -1.28
C PHE A 55 7.69 0.36 -1.50
N THR A 56 8.32 1.23 -2.28
CA THR A 56 7.76 2.55 -2.63
C THR A 56 7.19 2.50 -4.03
N MET A 57 5.91 2.79 -4.20
CA MET A 57 5.35 3.13 -5.52
C MET A 57 5.32 4.64 -5.70
N ILE A 58 5.71 5.10 -6.89
CA ILE A 58 5.42 6.45 -7.38
C ILE A 58 4.87 6.35 -8.81
N ALA A 59 3.97 7.26 -9.18
CA ALA A 59 3.68 7.54 -10.57
C ALA A 59 4.69 8.57 -11.10
N ALA A 60 5.16 8.40 -12.34
CA ALA A 60 6.07 9.37 -12.98
C ALA A 60 5.55 10.82 -12.99
N SER A 61 4.24 11.01 -12.93
CA SER A 61 3.59 12.33 -12.83
C SER A 61 3.73 13.00 -11.46
N GLU A 62 3.89 12.24 -10.36
CA GLU A 62 4.00 12.78 -8.98
C GLU A 62 5.32 13.53 -8.73
N VAL A 63 6.34 13.24 -9.55
CA VAL A 63 7.64 13.92 -9.54
C VAL A 63 7.51 15.41 -9.91
N PHE A 64 6.42 15.82 -10.55
CA PHE A 64 6.18 17.19 -11.02
C PHE A 64 5.38 18.01 -10.00
N SER A 65 6.01 18.37 -8.88
CA SER A 65 5.44 19.27 -7.87
C SER A 65 5.80 20.75 -8.11
N LEU A 66 5.01 21.65 -7.49
CA LEU A 66 5.36 23.06 -7.29
C LEU A 66 6.04 23.33 -5.94
N SER A 67 5.95 22.40 -4.98
CA SER A 67 6.48 22.56 -3.61
C SER A 67 7.93 22.07 -3.43
N MET A 68 8.44 21.27 -4.38
CA MET A 68 9.78 20.68 -4.37
C MET A 68 10.26 20.43 -5.80
N SER A 69 11.57 20.45 -6.01
CA SER A 69 12.18 20.16 -7.31
C SER A 69 12.01 18.68 -7.72
N LYS A 70 11.99 18.43 -9.04
CA LYS A 70 11.88 17.08 -9.62
C LYS A 70 12.98 16.14 -9.12
N THR A 71 14.19 16.68 -8.92
CA THR A 71 15.35 15.97 -8.34
C THR A 71 15.16 15.65 -6.86
N GLU A 72 14.54 16.55 -6.08
CA GLU A 72 14.26 16.29 -4.67
C GLU A 72 13.17 15.22 -4.52
N ALA A 73 12.08 15.30 -5.28
CA ALA A 73 11.02 14.28 -5.28
C ALA A 73 11.56 12.88 -5.57
N LEU A 74 12.45 12.73 -6.58
CA LEU A 74 13.13 11.47 -6.86
C LEU A 74 14.10 11.07 -5.75
N THR A 75 14.85 12.00 -5.15
CA THR A 75 15.77 11.70 -4.04
C THR A 75 15.01 11.19 -2.80
N GLN A 76 13.85 11.78 -2.49
CA GLN A 76 12.97 11.31 -1.43
C GLN A 76 12.43 9.92 -1.73
N ALA A 77 11.99 9.64 -2.97
CA ALA A 77 11.52 8.31 -3.37
C ALA A 77 12.60 7.22 -3.24
N PHE A 78 13.85 7.51 -3.64
CA PHE A 78 14.99 6.61 -3.43
C PHE A 78 15.24 6.36 -1.94
N ARG A 79 15.21 7.39 -1.08
CA ARG A 79 15.47 7.26 0.37
C ARG A 79 14.30 6.66 1.16
N ARG A 80 13.07 6.69 0.64
CA ARG A 80 11.92 5.91 1.16
C ARG A 80 12.10 4.41 0.86
N SER A 81 12.73 4.08 -0.27
CA SER A 81 12.97 2.71 -0.73
C SER A 81 14.24 2.06 -0.14
N ILE A 82 14.89 2.68 0.85
CA ILE A 82 16.05 2.13 1.57
C ILE A 82 15.70 2.08 3.05
N GLY A 83 15.65 0.87 3.61
CA GLY A 83 15.34 0.63 5.01
C GLY A 83 16.60 0.50 5.86
N VAL A 84 16.50 0.95 7.10
CA VAL A 84 17.47 0.70 8.16
C VAL A 84 16.73 -0.04 9.27
N ARG A 85 17.06 -1.31 9.47
CA ARG A 85 16.55 -2.14 10.56
C ARG A 85 17.48 -2.00 11.75
N ILE A 86 17.03 -1.27 12.76
CA ILE A 86 17.71 -1.08 14.04
C ILE A 86 17.21 -2.16 15.00
N LYS A 87 18.12 -2.75 15.78
CA LYS A 87 17.78 -3.66 16.88
C LYS A 87 18.06 -2.97 18.21
N GLU A 88 17.05 -2.88 19.07
CA GLU A 88 17.16 -2.26 20.39
C GLU A 88 16.76 -3.26 21.48
N GLU A 89 17.66 -3.54 22.43
CA GLU A 89 17.35 -4.32 23.62
C GLU A 89 16.69 -3.42 24.68
N THR A 90 15.43 -3.70 25.00
CA THR A 90 14.68 -3.00 26.05
C THR A 90 14.40 -3.91 27.24
N GLU A 91 14.45 -3.35 28.45
CA GLU A 91 14.05 -4.05 29.68
C GLU A 91 12.61 -3.64 30.04
N ILE A 92 11.66 -4.55 29.85
CA ILE A 92 10.23 -4.31 30.06
C ILE A 92 9.79 -5.04 31.33
N ILE A 93 9.05 -4.34 32.19
CA ILE A 93 8.41 -4.89 33.39
C ILE A 93 6.93 -5.13 33.06
N GLU A 94 6.50 -6.39 33.06
CA GLU A 94 5.13 -6.81 32.73
C GLU A 94 4.45 -7.48 33.93
N GLY A 95 3.20 -7.10 34.24
CA GLY A 95 2.43 -7.78 35.28
C GLY A 95 1.08 -7.15 35.60
N GLU A 96 0.33 -7.78 36.51
CA GLU A 96 -0.91 -7.25 37.10
C GLU A 96 -0.57 -6.39 38.32
N VAL A 97 -1.16 -5.19 38.39
CA VAL A 97 -1.08 -4.30 39.55
C VAL A 97 -1.95 -4.85 40.68
N VAL A 98 -1.32 -5.29 41.77
CA VAL A 98 -2.02 -5.74 42.99
C VAL A 98 -2.52 -4.54 43.79
N GLU A 99 -1.63 -3.57 44.01
CA GLU A 99 -1.87 -2.36 44.79
C GLU A 99 -0.99 -1.20 44.26
N LEU A 100 -1.51 0.03 44.37
CA LEU A 100 -0.81 1.27 44.04
C LEU A 100 -1.04 2.29 45.16
N GLN A 101 -0.02 2.51 45.98
CA GLN A 101 0.01 3.51 47.05
C GLN A 101 0.70 4.78 46.52
N ILE A 102 0.14 5.96 46.74
CA ILE A 102 0.70 7.24 46.32
C ILE A 102 0.62 8.24 47.47
N ASP A 103 1.72 8.39 48.20
CA ASP A 103 1.89 9.39 49.24
C ASP A 103 2.10 10.77 48.63
N ARG A 104 1.15 11.67 48.89
CA ARG A 104 1.26 13.09 48.51
C ARG A 104 1.48 13.90 49.77
N SER A 105 2.65 14.54 49.89
CA SER A 105 2.91 15.49 50.99
C SER A 105 1.88 16.62 50.94
N LEU A 106 1.42 17.10 52.11
CA LEU A 106 0.38 18.13 52.22
C LEU A 106 0.70 19.46 51.49
N THR A 107 1.99 19.71 51.22
CA THR A 107 2.52 20.87 50.48
C THR A 107 2.71 20.61 48.97
N GLY A 108 2.37 19.42 48.47
CA GLY A 108 2.33 19.08 47.03
C GLY A 108 3.67 18.93 46.30
N ALA A 109 4.80 19.36 46.89
CA ALA A 109 6.10 19.44 46.22
C ALA A 109 6.75 18.07 45.90
N THR A 110 6.41 17.02 46.64
CA THR A 110 6.96 15.67 46.49
C THR A 110 5.85 14.62 46.52
N LYS A 111 5.91 13.68 45.58
CA LYS A 111 5.09 12.47 45.53
C LYS A 111 6.02 11.28 45.65
N THR A 112 5.77 10.42 46.63
CA THR A 112 6.37 9.09 46.73
C THR A 112 5.27 8.05 46.56
N GLY A 113 5.61 6.83 46.16
CA GLY A 113 4.60 5.80 45.98
C GLY A 113 5.20 4.42 45.96
N LYS A 114 4.35 3.41 46.10
CA LYS A 114 4.70 2.00 46.04
C LYS A 114 3.75 1.29 45.10
N LEU A 115 4.30 0.47 44.22
CA LEU A 115 3.57 -0.29 43.21
C LEU A 115 3.87 -1.77 43.39
N THR A 116 2.86 -2.54 43.76
CA THR A 116 2.96 -3.99 43.89
C THR A 116 2.52 -4.63 42.58
N ILE A 117 3.42 -5.33 41.91
CA ILE A 117 3.19 -6.01 40.63
C ILE A 117 3.37 -7.51 40.83
N LYS A 118 2.45 -8.32 40.30
CA LYS A 118 2.58 -9.79 40.23
C LYS A 118 2.52 -10.32 38.79
N THR A 119 3.19 -11.43 38.56
CA THR A 119 2.91 -12.40 37.49
C THR A 119 2.15 -13.60 38.08
N THR A 120 2.06 -14.72 37.37
CA THR A 120 1.66 -16.01 37.98
C THR A 120 2.69 -16.53 38.98
N ASP A 121 3.97 -16.20 38.78
CA ASP A 121 5.10 -16.92 39.40
C ASP A 121 5.81 -16.09 40.48
N MET A 122 5.69 -14.75 40.41
CA MET A 122 6.37 -13.82 41.31
C MET A 122 5.46 -12.65 41.70
N GLU A 123 5.71 -12.05 42.87
CA GLU A 123 5.16 -10.77 43.30
C GLU A 123 6.29 -9.89 43.82
N THR A 124 6.30 -8.61 43.41
CA THR A 124 7.37 -7.65 43.75
C THR A 124 6.80 -6.27 44.02
N ILE A 125 7.49 -5.50 44.87
CA ILE A 125 7.12 -4.14 45.26
C ILE A 125 8.19 -3.18 44.73
N TYR A 126 7.77 -2.19 43.93
CA TYR A 126 8.63 -1.14 43.40
C TYR A 126 8.33 0.20 44.06
N ASP A 127 9.35 0.87 44.58
CA ASP A 127 9.24 2.27 45.01
C ASP A 127 9.24 3.20 43.78
N LEU A 128 8.25 4.11 43.72
CA LEU A 128 8.00 5.00 42.59
C LEU A 128 8.55 6.42 42.83
N GLY A 129 9.32 6.93 41.87
CA GLY A 129 9.68 8.36 41.80
C GLY A 129 8.60 9.22 41.11
N ASN A 130 8.60 10.53 41.38
CA ASN A 130 7.66 11.54 40.84
C ASN A 130 7.22 11.29 39.39
N LYS A 131 8.18 11.10 38.45
CA LYS A 131 7.90 10.90 37.01
C LYS A 131 6.99 9.69 36.73
N MET A 132 7.22 8.57 37.44
CA MET A 132 6.43 7.34 37.26
C MET A 132 5.03 7.50 37.85
N ILE A 133 4.90 8.21 38.97
CA ILE A 133 3.61 8.53 39.60
C ILE A 133 2.76 9.39 38.64
N ASP A 134 3.38 10.37 37.98
CA ASP A 134 2.69 11.21 37.01
C ASP A 134 2.33 10.46 35.71
N ALA A 135 3.15 9.51 35.27
CA ALA A 135 2.81 8.61 34.16
C ALA A 135 1.63 7.67 34.52
N LEU A 136 1.67 7.01 35.69
CA LEU A 136 0.57 6.17 36.18
C LEU A 136 -0.74 6.96 36.34
N SER A 137 -0.66 8.19 36.84
CA SER A 137 -1.80 9.09 37.01
C SER A 137 -2.35 9.62 35.68
N LYS A 138 -1.53 9.71 34.63
CA LYS A 138 -1.94 10.10 33.28
C LYS A 138 -2.67 8.96 32.56
N GLU A 139 -2.11 7.75 32.60
CA GLU A 139 -2.70 6.54 32.01
C GLU A 139 -3.82 5.92 32.87
N LYS A 140 -4.14 6.54 34.02
CA LYS A 140 -5.20 6.15 34.98
C LYS A 140 -5.13 4.67 35.37
N VAL A 141 -3.93 4.24 35.78
CA VAL A 141 -3.69 2.86 36.24
C VAL A 141 -4.31 2.63 37.62
N THR A 142 -4.96 1.48 37.78
CA THR A 142 -5.72 1.06 38.96
C THR A 142 -5.40 -0.38 39.35
N ALA A 143 -5.78 -0.80 40.56
CA ALA A 143 -5.63 -2.19 40.99
C ALA A 143 -6.42 -3.15 40.07
N GLY A 144 -5.78 -4.27 39.72
CA GLY A 144 -6.27 -5.24 38.75
C GLY A 144 -5.97 -4.93 37.29
N ASP A 145 -5.35 -3.79 36.96
CA ASP A 145 -4.88 -3.54 35.59
C ASP A 145 -3.62 -4.34 35.27
N VAL A 146 -3.50 -4.81 34.01
CA VAL A 146 -2.27 -5.41 33.49
C VAL A 146 -1.51 -4.34 32.72
N ILE A 147 -0.26 -4.09 33.13
CA ILE A 147 0.59 -3.03 32.57
C ILE A 147 1.92 -3.58 32.07
N ALA A 148 2.47 -2.92 31.04
CA ALA A 148 3.86 -3.01 30.63
C ALA A 148 4.54 -1.66 30.89
N ILE A 149 5.65 -1.67 31.64
CA ILE A 149 6.49 -0.50 31.89
C ILE A 149 7.82 -0.73 31.17
N ASP A 150 8.18 0.13 30.23
CA ASP A 150 9.54 0.17 29.71
C ASP A 150 10.45 0.94 30.68
N LYS A 151 11.51 0.27 31.14
CA LYS A 151 12.45 0.75 32.15
C LYS A 151 13.40 1.83 31.64
N THR A 152 13.66 1.92 30.34
CA THR A 152 14.57 2.94 29.76
C THR A 152 13.83 4.24 29.45
N SER A 153 12.68 4.18 28.77
CA SER A 153 11.88 5.38 28.48
C SER A 153 10.99 5.84 29.63
N GLY A 154 10.69 4.97 30.60
CA GLY A 154 9.68 5.22 31.64
C GLY A 154 8.25 5.23 31.12
N LYS A 155 8.01 4.81 29.87
CA LYS A 155 6.68 4.74 29.26
C LYS A 155 5.89 3.57 29.85
N ILE A 156 4.67 3.87 30.27
CA ILE A 156 3.72 2.90 30.82
C ILE A 156 2.63 2.65 29.77
N SER A 157 2.31 1.40 29.52
CA SER A 157 1.28 0.96 28.58
C SER A 157 0.30 0.03 29.29
N LYS A 158 -0.96 0.45 29.41
CA LYS A 158 -2.04 -0.38 29.97
C LYS A 158 -2.51 -1.39 28.93
N LEU A 159 -2.18 -2.66 29.12
CA LEU A 159 -2.50 -3.75 28.19
C LEU A 159 -3.99 -4.15 28.29
N GLY A 160 -4.55 -4.08 29.49
CA GLY A 160 -5.95 -4.39 29.77
C GLY A 160 -6.21 -4.52 31.27
N ARG A 161 -7.26 -5.24 31.64
CA ARG A 161 -7.61 -5.56 33.03
C ARG A 161 -7.63 -7.07 33.28
N SER A 162 -7.17 -7.51 34.45
CA SER A 162 -7.13 -8.93 34.82
C SER A 162 -8.54 -9.52 34.93
N PHE A 163 -8.69 -10.77 34.47
CA PHE A 163 -9.96 -11.50 34.65
C PHE A 163 -10.33 -11.68 36.13
N ALA A 164 -9.34 -11.82 37.02
CA ALA A 164 -9.55 -12.03 38.45
C ALA A 164 -10.24 -10.83 39.14
N ARG A 165 -9.91 -9.59 38.75
CA ARG A 165 -10.45 -8.34 39.32
C ARG A 165 -11.65 -7.78 38.55
N SER A 166 -12.13 -8.49 37.53
CA SER A 166 -13.19 -8.03 36.62
C SER A 166 -14.54 -7.75 37.30
N ARG A 167 -14.83 -8.39 38.43
CA ARG A 167 -16.12 -8.30 39.14
C ARG A 167 -16.17 -7.21 40.22
N ASP A 168 -15.03 -6.64 40.61
CA ASP A 168 -14.93 -5.69 41.72
C ASP A 168 -15.42 -4.28 41.34
N TYR A 169 -15.72 -4.04 40.06
CA TYR A 169 -16.11 -2.74 39.50
C TYR A 169 -17.29 -2.88 38.54
N ASP A 170 -18.44 -2.32 38.94
CA ASP A 170 -19.70 -2.35 38.18
C ASP A 170 -19.72 -1.28 37.05
N ALA A 171 -19.13 -0.11 37.31
CA ALA A 171 -19.06 1.02 36.38
C ALA A 171 -17.91 0.90 35.36
N MET A 172 -17.91 -0.18 34.58
CA MET A 172 -16.90 -0.42 33.52
C MET A 172 -17.29 0.26 32.20
N GLY A 173 -16.35 0.99 31.59
CA GLY A 173 -16.53 1.54 30.24
C GLY A 173 -16.41 0.47 29.16
N ALA A 174 -17.11 0.65 28.04
CA ALA A 174 -17.22 -0.36 26.98
C ALA A 174 -15.86 -0.84 26.40
N ASP A 175 -14.82 -0.01 26.46
CA ASP A 175 -13.50 -0.29 25.90
C ASP A 175 -12.56 -1.13 26.78
N THR A 176 -12.98 -1.57 27.98
CA THR A 176 -12.11 -2.30 28.90
C THR A 176 -11.79 -3.71 28.42
N ARG A 177 -10.66 -3.86 27.71
CA ARG A 177 -10.12 -5.16 27.27
C ARG A 177 -9.66 -6.00 28.46
N PHE A 178 -10.16 -7.23 28.56
CA PHE A 178 -9.71 -8.20 29.57
C PHE A 178 -8.52 -9.01 29.06
N VAL A 179 -7.50 -9.16 29.91
CA VAL A 179 -6.21 -9.80 29.60
C VAL A 179 -5.86 -10.75 30.75
N GLN A 180 -5.19 -11.86 30.45
CA GLN A 180 -4.74 -12.81 31.46
C GLN A 180 -3.56 -12.25 32.26
N CYS A 181 -3.36 -12.74 33.49
CA CYS A 181 -2.19 -12.38 34.30
C CYS A 181 -0.92 -12.83 33.55
N PRO A 182 0.09 -11.98 33.32
CA PRO A 182 1.29 -12.39 32.61
C PRO A 182 2.03 -13.52 33.33
N GLU A 183 2.52 -14.49 32.56
CA GLU A 183 3.32 -15.61 33.06
C GLU A 183 4.83 -15.29 33.02
N GLY A 184 5.62 -16.01 33.82
CA GLY A 184 7.08 -15.89 33.90
C GLY A 184 7.58 -14.79 34.83
N GLU A 185 8.87 -14.45 34.66
CA GLU A 185 9.53 -13.37 35.39
C GLU A 185 8.93 -12.00 35.07
N ILE A 186 8.84 -11.14 36.09
CA ILE A 186 8.25 -9.79 35.98
C ILE A 186 9.08 -8.86 35.08
N GLN A 187 10.42 -8.96 35.12
CA GLN A 187 11.33 -8.15 34.30
C GLN A 187 11.85 -9.00 33.14
N LYS A 188 11.46 -8.64 31.91
CA LYS A 188 11.80 -9.36 30.68
C LYS A 188 12.69 -8.50 29.79
N ARG A 189 13.71 -9.11 29.19
CA ARG A 189 14.49 -8.48 28.10
C ARG A 189 13.81 -8.76 26.77
N LYS A 190 13.62 -7.72 25.97
CA LYS A 190 12.96 -7.78 24.67
C LYS A 190 13.78 -7.03 23.64
N GLU A 191 14.35 -7.77 22.69
CA GLU A 191 14.78 -7.20 21.41
C GLU A 191 13.54 -6.66 20.69
N VAL A 192 13.52 -5.35 20.44
CA VAL A 192 12.54 -4.69 19.58
C VAL A 192 13.25 -4.32 18.29
N VAL A 193 12.70 -4.78 17.17
CA VAL A 193 13.25 -4.54 15.84
C VAL A 193 12.45 -3.41 15.19
N HIS A 194 13.13 -2.33 14.85
CA HIS A 194 12.54 -1.14 14.24
C HIS A 194 13.10 -0.94 12.84
N THR A 195 12.27 -1.14 11.82
CA THR A 195 12.59 -0.79 10.42
C THR A 195 12.13 0.63 10.14
N VAL A 196 13.06 1.52 9.78
CA VAL A 196 12.81 2.94 9.47
C VAL A 196 13.48 3.28 8.13
N SER A 197 12.84 4.07 7.26
CA SER A 197 13.45 4.50 6.00
C SER A 197 14.47 5.62 6.18
N LEU A 198 15.46 5.71 5.28
CA LEU A 198 16.42 6.83 5.27
C LEU A 198 15.73 8.20 5.12
N HIS A 199 14.58 8.25 4.45
CA HIS A 199 13.80 9.48 4.31
C HIS A 199 13.14 9.93 5.63
N GLU A 200 12.68 9.01 6.47
CA GLU A 200 12.13 9.36 7.79
C GLU A 200 13.24 9.91 8.70
N ILE A 201 14.42 9.29 8.67
CA ILE A 201 15.61 9.77 9.38
C ILE A 201 16.02 11.17 8.89
N ASP A 202 16.00 11.43 7.57
CA ASP A 202 16.22 12.78 7.01
C ASP A 202 15.25 13.82 7.60
N VAL A 203 13.94 13.57 7.52
CA VAL A 203 12.90 14.54 7.89
C VAL A 203 12.92 14.81 9.40
N ILE A 204 13.08 13.77 10.22
CA ILE A 204 13.16 13.89 11.69
C ILE A 204 14.35 14.76 12.11
N ASN A 205 15.51 14.59 11.48
CA ASN A 205 16.70 15.39 11.80
C ASN A 205 16.70 16.78 11.13
N SER A 206 15.85 17.03 10.12
CA SER A 206 15.83 18.30 9.38
C SER A 206 15.02 19.42 10.05
N ARG A 207 14.10 19.11 10.99
CA ARG A 207 13.29 20.11 11.70
C ARG A 207 13.08 19.66 13.16
N THR A 208 13.04 20.60 14.11
CA THR A 208 12.80 20.31 15.54
C THR A 208 11.44 19.67 15.86
N GLN A 209 10.49 19.68 14.92
CA GLN A 209 9.25 18.90 14.96
C GLN A 209 9.07 18.03 13.70
N GLY A 210 10.17 17.53 13.13
CA GLY A 210 10.18 16.75 11.87
C GLY A 210 9.26 15.53 11.88
N PHE A 211 9.05 14.89 13.04
CA PHE A 211 8.08 13.79 13.18
C PHE A 211 6.65 14.17 12.73
N LEU A 212 6.18 15.39 13.00
CA LEU A 212 4.84 15.82 12.58
C LEU A 212 4.79 16.10 11.06
N ALA A 213 5.89 16.55 10.47
CA ALA A 213 5.99 16.82 9.03
C ALA A 213 5.83 15.56 8.17
N LEU A 214 6.19 14.37 8.70
CA LEU A 214 5.95 13.08 8.03
C LEU A 214 4.46 12.82 7.78
N PHE A 215 3.61 13.13 8.76
CA PHE A 215 2.15 12.93 8.66
C PHE A 215 1.45 14.10 7.94
N ALA A 216 2.01 15.31 8.00
CA ALA A 216 1.46 16.49 7.34
C ALA A 216 1.85 16.61 5.85
N GLY A 217 2.84 15.85 5.38
CA GLY A 217 3.35 15.91 4.00
C GLY A 217 4.27 17.11 3.69
N ASP A 218 4.23 18.19 4.48
CA ASP A 218 5.16 19.32 4.39
C ASP A 218 6.58 18.98 4.89
N THR A 219 7.24 18.09 4.15
CA THR A 219 8.66 17.77 4.34
C THR A 219 9.55 18.91 3.80
N GLY A 220 9.18 19.51 2.67
CA GLY A 220 9.96 20.51 1.95
C GLY A 220 11.20 19.89 1.28
N GLU A 221 12.15 20.74 0.85
CA GLU A 221 13.43 20.28 0.33
C GLU A 221 14.46 20.09 1.44
N ILE A 222 15.14 18.93 1.46
CA ILE A 222 16.10 18.59 2.51
C ILE A 222 17.53 18.83 2.02
N LYS A 223 18.32 19.55 2.83
CA LYS A 223 19.72 19.88 2.50
C LYS A 223 20.59 18.63 2.26
N PRO A 224 21.45 18.61 1.22
CA PRO A 224 22.33 17.47 0.96
C PRO A 224 23.41 17.29 2.06
N GLU A 225 23.80 18.37 2.73
CA GLU A 225 24.72 18.36 3.89
C GLU A 225 24.23 17.41 4.99
N LEU A 226 22.95 17.51 5.35
CA LEU A 226 22.31 16.68 6.37
C LEU A 226 22.23 15.22 5.91
N ARG A 227 21.87 14.97 4.64
CA ARG A 227 21.85 13.62 4.07
C ARG A 227 23.22 12.95 4.12
N ASN A 228 24.28 13.69 3.84
CA ASN A 228 25.65 13.18 3.93
C ASN A 228 26.03 12.82 5.39
N GLN A 229 25.69 13.68 6.36
CA GLN A 229 25.90 13.39 7.79
C GLN A 229 25.12 12.14 8.24
N ILE A 230 23.89 11.96 7.78
CA ILE A 230 23.06 10.77 8.06
C ILE A 230 23.65 9.52 7.39
N ASN A 231 24.13 9.62 6.15
CA ASN A 231 24.76 8.49 5.45
C ASN A 231 26.02 8.00 6.18
N VAL A 232 26.83 8.92 6.73
CA VAL A 232 27.99 8.57 7.56
C VAL A 232 27.53 7.83 8.83
N LYS A 233 26.57 8.38 9.59
CA LYS A 233 26.06 7.73 10.81
C LYS A 233 25.41 6.36 10.58
N VAL A 234 24.73 6.17 9.44
CA VAL A 234 24.15 4.87 9.07
C VAL A 234 25.24 3.88 8.62
N ALA A 235 26.36 4.35 8.06
CA ALA A 235 27.54 3.51 7.83
C ALA A 235 28.21 3.11 9.17
N GLU A 236 28.40 4.06 10.09
CA GLU A 236 28.90 3.81 11.45
C GLU A 236 28.05 2.73 12.16
N TRP A 237 26.71 2.89 12.21
CA TRP A 237 25.82 1.91 12.85
C TRP A 237 25.82 0.53 12.17
N ARG A 238 26.16 0.45 10.88
CA ARG A 238 26.34 -0.80 10.14
C ARG A 238 27.67 -1.46 10.47
N GLU A 239 28.74 -0.70 10.61
CA GLU A 239 30.07 -1.19 11.01
C GLU A 239 30.08 -1.63 12.50
N GLU A 240 29.35 -0.93 13.36
CA GLU A 240 29.09 -1.32 14.75
C GLU A 240 28.12 -2.52 14.88
N GLY A 241 27.44 -2.92 13.80
CA GLY A 241 26.44 -4.01 13.80
C GLY A 241 25.12 -3.70 14.51
N LYS A 242 24.88 -2.44 14.92
CA LYS A 242 23.64 -1.98 15.57
C LYS A 242 22.47 -1.86 14.58
N ALA A 243 22.77 -1.64 13.30
CA ALA A 243 21.80 -1.47 12.24
C ALA A 243 22.12 -2.31 10.99
N GLU A 244 21.08 -2.85 10.37
CA GLU A 244 21.14 -3.58 9.10
C GLU A 244 20.47 -2.75 8.00
N ILE A 245 21.17 -2.50 6.89
CA ILE A 245 20.58 -1.78 5.75
C ILE A 245 19.86 -2.79 4.86
N ILE A 246 18.55 -2.57 4.66
CA ILE A 246 17.69 -3.37 3.80
C ILE A 246 17.50 -2.63 2.46
N PRO A 247 18.06 -3.12 1.34
CA PRO A 247 17.77 -2.58 0.02
C PRO A 247 16.32 -2.93 -0.36
N GLY A 248 15.48 -1.90 -0.42
CA GLY A 248 14.09 -2.04 -0.85
C GLY A 248 13.94 -1.95 -2.37
N VAL A 249 12.71 -1.60 -2.78
CA VAL A 249 12.32 -1.53 -4.18
C VAL A 249 11.57 -0.23 -4.44
N LEU A 250 12.00 0.49 -5.48
CA LEU A 250 11.30 1.67 -6.01
C LEU A 250 10.56 1.29 -7.29
N PHE A 251 9.24 1.30 -7.25
CA PHE A 251 8.40 1.12 -8.44
C PHE A 251 7.97 2.47 -9.02
N ILE A 252 8.25 2.68 -10.32
CA ILE A 252 7.87 3.89 -11.07
C ILE A 252 6.90 3.50 -12.19
N ASP A 253 5.60 3.76 -12.02
CA ASP A 253 4.63 3.56 -13.10
C ASP A 253 4.66 4.72 -14.11
N GLU A 254 4.22 4.44 -15.33
CA GLU A 254 4.13 5.39 -16.45
C GLU A 254 5.44 6.14 -16.75
N VAL A 255 6.60 5.48 -16.59
CA VAL A 255 7.96 6.09 -16.64
C VAL A 255 8.23 7.00 -17.85
N HIS A 256 7.57 6.74 -18.98
CA HIS A 256 7.59 7.54 -20.21
C HIS A 256 7.06 8.99 -20.04
N MET A 257 6.49 9.32 -18.88
CA MET A 257 6.06 10.66 -18.49
C MET A 257 7.16 11.47 -17.79
N LEU A 258 8.35 10.92 -17.54
CA LEU A 258 9.50 11.68 -17.00
C LEU A 258 10.21 12.52 -18.07
N ASP A 259 10.94 13.56 -17.62
CA ASP A 259 11.83 14.40 -18.43
C ASP A 259 13.24 13.80 -18.53
N ILE A 260 14.00 14.23 -19.54
CA ILE A 260 15.44 13.92 -19.68
C ILE A 260 16.28 14.27 -18.43
N GLU A 261 15.93 15.33 -17.70
CA GLU A 261 16.57 15.71 -16.44
C GLU A 261 16.40 14.63 -15.36
N CYS A 262 15.18 14.08 -15.25
CA CYS A 262 14.87 12.98 -14.33
C CYS A 262 15.64 11.72 -14.72
N PHE A 263 15.77 11.41 -16.01
CA PHE A 263 16.57 10.26 -16.47
C PHE A 263 18.08 10.44 -16.23
N SER A 264 18.62 11.65 -16.40
CA SER A 264 20.01 11.97 -16.06
C SER A 264 20.27 11.79 -14.56
N PHE A 265 19.34 12.24 -13.71
CA PHE A 265 19.40 11.98 -12.27
C PHE A 265 19.33 10.48 -11.96
N LEU A 266 18.38 9.74 -12.55
CA LEU A 266 18.22 8.29 -12.34
C LEU A 266 19.48 7.49 -12.72
N ASN A 267 20.13 7.82 -13.85
CA ASN A 267 21.37 7.16 -14.27
C ASN A 267 22.48 7.29 -13.22
N ARG A 268 22.67 8.48 -12.64
CA ARG A 268 23.62 8.70 -11.54
C ARG A 268 23.15 8.11 -10.21
N ALA A 269 21.85 8.12 -9.93
CA ALA A 269 21.30 7.57 -8.69
C ALA A 269 21.48 6.05 -8.59
N LEU A 270 21.39 5.35 -9.73
CA LEU A 270 21.62 3.91 -9.87
C LEU A 270 23.09 3.49 -9.70
N GLU A 271 24.06 4.40 -9.81
CA GLU A 271 25.49 4.11 -9.64
C GLU A 271 25.95 4.03 -8.18
N ASN A 272 25.07 4.34 -7.20
CA ASN A 272 25.42 4.28 -5.78
C ASN A 272 25.25 2.87 -5.21
N ASP A 273 26.19 2.42 -4.36
CA ASP A 273 26.16 1.08 -3.73
C ASP A 273 24.91 0.83 -2.86
N LEU A 274 24.29 1.89 -2.35
CA LEU A 274 23.06 1.83 -1.54
C LEU A 274 21.76 1.98 -2.37
N ALA A 275 21.85 1.99 -3.71
CA ALA A 275 20.70 2.19 -4.57
C ALA A 275 19.74 0.97 -4.55
N PRO A 276 18.43 1.19 -4.30
CA PRO A 276 17.41 0.13 -4.28
C PRO A 276 17.19 -0.45 -5.68
N LEU A 277 16.51 -1.59 -5.77
CA LEU A 277 16.06 -2.12 -7.07
C LEU A 277 15.02 -1.17 -7.65
N VAL A 278 15.30 -0.57 -8.80
CA VAL A 278 14.34 0.31 -9.50
C VAL A 278 13.56 -0.51 -10.52
N ILE A 279 12.25 -0.62 -10.33
CA ILE A 279 11.33 -1.27 -11.27
C ILE A 279 10.51 -0.18 -11.96
N MET A 280 10.61 -0.09 -13.28
CA MET A 280 9.88 0.87 -14.09
C MET A 280 8.78 0.15 -14.89
N ALA A 281 7.67 0.82 -15.18
CA ALA A 281 6.66 0.32 -16.12
C ALA A 281 6.39 1.33 -17.24
N SER A 282 6.34 0.83 -18.49
CA SER A 282 5.93 1.64 -19.64
C SER A 282 4.80 0.99 -20.43
N ASN A 283 3.78 1.80 -20.73
CA ASN A 283 2.64 1.46 -21.57
C ASN A 283 2.87 1.80 -23.05
N ARG A 284 3.97 2.49 -23.41
CA ARG A 284 4.23 2.99 -24.78
C ARG A 284 5.37 2.22 -25.46
N GLY A 285 5.23 2.01 -26.78
CA GLY A 285 6.26 1.41 -27.63
C GLY A 285 7.32 2.43 -28.09
N MET A 286 6.90 3.49 -28.79
CA MET A 286 7.78 4.53 -29.33
C MET A 286 7.26 5.93 -28.93
N ALA A 287 7.89 6.54 -27.93
CA ALA A 287 7.45 7.80 -27.34
C ALA A 287 8.52 8.90 -27.47
N ARG A 288 8.12 10.17 -27.34
CA ARG A 288 9.04 11.32 -27.33
C ARG A 288 9.58 11.51 -25.92
N ILE A 289 10.91 11.60 -25.74
CA ILE A 289 11.50 11.89 -24.43
C ILE A 289 11.17 13.35 -24.09
N ARG A 290 10.47 13.59 -22.96
CA ARG A 290 10.07 14.94 -22.56
C ARG A 290 11.30 15.81 -22.27
N GLY A 291 11.19 17.10 -22.58
CA GLY A 291 12.31 18.04 -22.67
C GLY A 291 13.10 18.00 -23.99
N THR A 292 13.00 16.93 -24.80
CA THR A 292 13.72 16.81 -26.08
C THR A 292 12.79 16.91 -27.31
N LYS A 293 13.35 16.81 -28.52
CA LYS A 293 12.59 16.58 -29.78
C LYS A 293 12.63 15.11 -30.25
N PHE A 294 13.43 14.25 -29.63
CA PHE A 294 13.70 12.89 -30.12
C PHE A 294 12.64 11.87 -29.64
N ARG A 295 12.41 10.85 -30.46
CA ARG A 295 11.59 9.68 -30.11
C ARG A 295 12.48 8.46 -29.86
N SER A 296 12.14 7.66 -28.87
CA SER A 296 12.91 6.49 -28.45
C SER A 296 12.02 5.33 -28.00
N PRO A 297 12.56 4.10 -27.94
CA PRO A 297 11.88 2.96 -27.32
C PRO A 297 11.45 3.29 -25.89
N HIS A 298 10.19 3.00 -25.59
CA HIS A 298 9.54 3.20 -24.29
C HIS A 298 9.54 4.63 -23.72
N GLY A 299 10.07 5.62 -24.45
CA GLY A 299 10.25 7.01 -23.97
C GLY A 299 11.50 7.22 -23.10
N LEU A 300 12.43 6.27 -23.08
CA LEU A 300 13.67 6.32 -22.30
C LEU A 300 14.86 6.77 -23.16
N PRO A 301 15.89 7.43 -22.61
CA PRO A 301 17.16 7.65 -23.32
C PRO A 301 17.92 6.33 -23.49
N VAL A 302 18.75 6.24 -24.53
CA VAL A 302 19.54 5.04 -24.87
C VAL A 302 20.46 4.65 -23.70
N ASP A 303 21.09 5.63 -23.07
CA ASP A 303 22.02 5.46 -21.94
C ASP A 303 21.40 4.76 -20.73
N LEU A 304 20.07 4.85 -20.57
CA LEU A 304 19.30 4.14 -19.56
C LEU A 304 18.78 2.80 -20.08
N LEU A 305 18.37 2.71 -21.35
CA LEU A 305 17.94 1.44 -21.97
C LEU A 305 19.03 0.37 -21.90
N ASP A 306 20.29 0.73 -22.18
CA ASP A 306 21.43 -0.19 -22.13
C ASP A 306 21.75 -0.70 -20.71
N ARG A 307 21.28 0.00 -19.66
CA ARG A 307 21.43 -0.36 -18.24
C ARG A 307 20.28 -1.21 -17.69
N VAL A 308 19.18 -1.33 -18.43
CA VAL A 308 17.88 -1.77 -17.91
C VAL A 308 17.48 -3.14 -18.44
N LEU A 309 17.12 -4.05 -17.54
CA LEU A 309 16.59 -5.36 -17.91
C LEU A 309 15.12 -5.24 -18.35
N ILE A 310 14.86 -5.30 -19.66
CA ILE A 310 13.50 -5.20 -20.21
C ILE A 310 12.79 -6.55 -20.15
N VAL A 311 11.66 -6.61 -19.44
CA VAL A 311 10.77 -7.77 -19.34
C VAL A 311 9.47 -7.46 -20.07
N SER A 312 9.18 -8.19 -21.15
CA SER A 312 7.96 -8.00 -21.92
C SER A 312 6.75 -8.74 -21.32
N THR A 313 5.63 -8.02 -21.16
CA THR A 313 4.32 -8.61 -20.86
C THR A 313 3.51 -8.79 -22.15
N GLN A 314 2.74 -9.87 -22.23
CA GLN A 314 1.95 -10.22 -23.42
C GLN A 314 0.45 -9.97 -23.16
N PRO A 315 -0.40 -9.83 -24.19
CA PRO A 315 -1.86 -9.93 -24.00
C PRO A 315 -2.25 -11.25 -23.32
N TYR A 316 -3.33 -11.24 -22.54
CA TYR A 316 -3.89 -12.44 -21.91
C TYR A 316 -4.71 -13.28 -22.91
N THR A 317 -4.80 -14.58 -22.68
CA THR A 317 -5.77 -15.46 -23.38
C THR A 317 -7.19 -15.24 -22.85
N PRO A 318 -8.25 -15.61 -23.58
CA PRO A 318 -9.62 -15.57 -23.03
C PRO A 318 -9.79 -16.45 -21.79
N GLU A 319 -9.03 -17.54 -21.67
CA GLU A 319 -8.99 -18.42 -20.50
C GLU A 319 -8.37 -17.72 -19.28
N ASP A 320 -7.21 -17.05 -19.45
CA ASP A 320 -6.60 -16.21 -18.41
C ASP A 320 -7.58 -15.10 -17.99
N ILE A 321 -8.27 -14.46 -18.95
CA ILE A 321 -9.25 -13.39 -18.69
C ILE A 321 -10.43 -13.91 -17.85
N ALA A 322 -11.03 -15.04 -18.21
CA ALA A 322 -12.13 -15.63 -17.45
C ALA A 322 -11.72 -15.97 -16.01
N GLN A 323 -10.50 -16.50 -15.81
CA GLN A 323 -9.98 -16.77 -14.47
C GLN A 323 -9.67 -15.48 -13.68
N ILE A 324 -9.19 -14.42 -14.34
CA ILE A 324 -8.97 -13.10 -13.71
C ILE A 324 -10.30 -12.48 -13.27
N ILE A 325 -11.34 -12.54 -14.11
CA ILE A 325 -12.69 -12.07 -13.77
C ILE A 325 -13.23 -12.86 -12.58
N LYS A 326 -13.12 -14.20 -12.60
CA LYS A 326 -13.56 -15.04 -11.47
C LYS A 326 -12.89 -14.67 -10.15
N ILE A 327 -11.56 -14.52 -10.13
CA ILE A 327 -10.83 -14.10 -8.91
C ILE A 327 -11.26 -12.70 -8.45
N ARG A 328 -11.61 -11.80 -9.37
CA ARG A 328 -12.15 -10.47 -9.02
C ARG A 328 -13.55 -10.53 -8.42
N CYS A 329 -14.40 -11.44 -8.89
CA CYS A 329 -15.69 -11.70 -8.28
C CYS A 329 -15.58 -12.38 -6.90
N GLU A 330 -14.56 -13.21 -6.69
CA GLU A 330 -14.22 -13.79 -5.38
C GLU A 330 -13.67 -12.72 -4.40
N GLU A 331 -12.95 -11.69 -4.89
CA GLU A 331 -12.44 -10.56 -4.09
C GLU A 331 -13.51 -9.50 -3.79
N GLU A 332 -14.52 -9.34 -4.65
CA GLU A 332 -15.61 -8.33 -4.51
C GLU A 332 -16.92 -8.89 -3.91
N ASP A 333 -16.94 -10.15 -3.47
CA ASP A 333 -18.14 -10.89 -3.02
C ASP A 333 -19.33 -10.78 -4.02
N VAL A 334 -19.04 -11.04 -5.30
CA VAL A 334 -20.02 -11.00 -6.39
C VAL A 334 -20.26 -12.39 -6.97
N SER A 335 -21.51 -12.87 -6.92
CA SER A 335 -21.88 -14.10 -7.59
C SER A 335 -22.35 -13.83 -9.03
N LEU A 336 -21.59 -14.33 -10.02
CA LEU A 336 -21.93 -14.30 -11.45
C LEU A 336 -22.62 -15.60 -11.87
N SER A 337 -23.54 -15.55 -12.84
CA SER A 337 -23.89 -16.73 -13.63
C SER A 337 -22.77 -17.10 -14.63
N ASN A 338 -22.74 -18.34 -15.10
CA ASN A 338 -21.75 -18.79 -16.10
C ASN A 338 -21.89 -17.99 -17.42
N ASP A 339 -23.12 -17.77 -17.87
CA ASP A 339 -23.45 -16.98 -19.06
C ASP A 339 -22.95 -15.53 -18.92
N ALA A 340 -23.06 -14.96 -17.71
CA ALA A 340 -22.57 -13.62 -17.38
C ALA A 340 -21.03 -13.55 -17.46
N LEU A 341 -20.33 -14.57 -16.96
CA LEU A 341 -18.87 -14.70 -17.07
C LEU A 341 -18.42 -14.83 -18.53
N GLU A 342 -19.12 -15.60 -19.37
CA GLU A 342 -18.84 -15.69 -20.80
C GLU A 342 -18.99 -14.34 -21.52
N VAL A 343 -20.08 -13.60 -21.24
CA VAL A 343 -20.33 -12.29 -21.83
C VAL A 343 -19.24 -11.29 -21.41
N LEU A 344 -18.87 -11.24 -20.13
CA LEU A 344 -17.78 -10.37 -19.64
C LEU A 344 -16.42 -10.74 -20.26
N THR A 345 -16.14 -12.02 -20.47
CA THR A 345 -14.90 -12.50 -21.11
C THR A 345 -14.81 -12.06 -22.57
N LYS A 346 -15.92 -12.16 -23.31
CA LYS A 346 -16.04 -11.67 -24.70
C LYS A 346 -15.87 -10.14 -24.75
N MET A 347 -16.60 -9.40 -23.92
CA MET A 347 -16.49 -7.94 -23.80
C MET A 347 -15.07 -7.48 -23.43
N SER A 348 -14.39 -8.17 -22.52
CA SER A 348 -13.00 -7.89 -22.13
C SER A 348 -11.99 -8.08 -23.28
N THR A 349 -12.33 -8.90 -24.28
CA THR A 349 -11.49 -9.15 -25.46
C THR A 349 -11.70 -8.06 -26.52
N GLU A 350 -12.94 -7.58 -26.67
CA GLU A 350 -13.31 -6.51 -27.61
C GLU A 350 -12.93 -5.11 -27.11
N THR A 351 -13.03 -4.85 -25.81
CA THR A 351 -12.81 -3.53 -25.19
C THR A 351 -11.47 -3.46 -24.45
N THR A 352 -11.46 -3.49 -23.12
CA THR A 352 -10.28 -3.68 -22.26
C THR A 352 -10.65 -4.45 -20.99
N LEU A 353 -9.70 -5.21 -20.43
CA LEU A 353 -9.88 -5.90 -19.15
C LEU A 353 -10.24 -4.94 -18.00
N ARG A 354 -9.64 -3.74 -17.95
CA ARG A 354 -9.98 -2.72 -16.93
C ARG A 354 -11.46 -2.32 -16.99
N TYR A 355 -12.00 -2.11 -18.19
CA TYR A 355 -13.41 -1.76 -18.38
C TYR A 355 -14.34 -2.92 -17.99
N ALA A 356 -14.01 -4.16 -18.39
CA ALA A 356 -14.78 -5.34 -18.03
C ALA A 356 -14.80 -5.61 -16.51
N LEU A 357 -13.69 -5.35 -15.80
CA LEU A 357 -13.65 -5.46 -14.33
C LEU A 357 -14.52 -4.37 -13.67
N ASN A 358 -14.42 -3.12 -14.10
CA ASN A 358 -15.26 -2.03 -13.56
C ASN A 358 -16.78 -2.29 -13.73
N ILE A 359 -17.19 -3.05 -14.75
CA ILE A 359 -18.59 -3.43 -14.96
C ILE A 359 -19.10 -4.41 -13.87
N ILE A 360 -18.24 -5.22 -13.25
CA ILE A 360 -18.65 -6.24 -12.25
C ILE A 360 -19.39 -5.57 -11.08
N SER A 361 -18.77 -4.57 -10.46
CA SER A 361 -19.33 -3.85 -9.31
C SER A 361 -20.59 -3.05 -9.70
N CYS A 362 -20.65 -2.50 -10.93
CA CYS A 362 -21.84 -1.84 -11.46
C CYS A 362 -23.01 -2.82 -11.69
N ALA A 363 -22.73 -4.00 -12.26
CA ALA A 363 -23.73 -5.04 -12.51
C ALA A 363 -24.24 -5.65 -11.19
N GLN A 364 -23.38 -5.80 -10.17
CA GLN A 364 -23.78 -6.18 -8.81
C GLN A 364 -24.77 -5.18 -8.20
N MET A 365 -24.59 -3.87 -8.41
CA MET A 365 -25.56 -2.89 -7.93
C MET A 365 -26.90 -2.93 -8.70
N LEU A 366 -26.90 -3.29 -9.98
CA LEU A 366 -28.13 -3.52 -10.74
C LEU A 366 -28.85 -4.81 -10.28
N ALA A 367 -28.11 -5.90 -10.02
CA ALA A 367 -28.64 -7.14 -9.45
C ALA A 367 -29.30 -6.88 -8.08
N ARG A 368 -28.61 -6.17 -7.19
CA ARG A 368 -29.15 -5.71 -5.89
C ARG A 368 -30.40 -4.85 -6.05
N LYS A 369 -30.45 -3.94 -7.04
CA LYS A 369 -31.65 -3.12 -7.32
C LYS A 369 -32.85 -3.97 -7.76
N ARG A 370 -32.65 -5.07 -8.50
CA ARG A 370 -33.71 -6.06 -8.81
C ARG A 370 -33.91 -7.13 -7.72
N ARG A 371 -33.36 -6.93 -6.51
CA ARG A 371 -33.41 -7.85 -5.36
C ARG A 371 -32.91 -9.27 -5.68
N ALA A 372 -31.89 -9.38 -6.53
CA ALA A 372 -31.24 -10.64 -6.86
C ALA A 372 -29.83 -10.74 -6.27
N GLU A 373 -29.46 -11.95 -5.86
CA GLU A 373 -28.16 -12.28 -5.28
C GLU A 373 -27.09 -12.58 -6.35
N GLN A 374 -27.50 -13.23 -7.46
CA GLN A 374 -26.66 -13.52 -8.62
C GLN A 374 -26.88 -12.50 -9.75
N VAL A 375 -25.78 -11.97 -10.27
CA VAL A 375 -25.72 -11.08 -11.44
C VAL A 375 -26.03 -11.85 -12.72
N SER A 376 -26.91 -11.29 -13.57
CA SER A 376 -27.30 -11.89 -14.84
C SER A 376 -26.69 -11.18 -16.05
N THR A 377 -26.80 -11.80 -17.22
CA THR A 377 -26.42 -11.20 -18.51
C THR A 377 -27.17 -9.90 -18.80
N ASP A 378 -28.40 -9.73 -18.29
CA ASP A 378 -29.19 -8.51 -18.49
C ASP A 378 -28.75 -7.34 -17.60
N ASP A 379 -28.20 -7.60 -16.41
CA ASP A 379 -27.57 -6.56 -15.59
C ASP A 379 -26.31 -6.03 -16.29
N ILE A 380 -25.51 -6.93 -16.89
CA ILE A 380 -24.32 -6.57 -17.67
C ILE A 380 -24.69 -5.78 -18.94
N ARG A 381 -25.73 -6.20 -19.67
CA ARG A 381 -26.26 -5.46 -20.83
C ARG A 381 -26.70 -4.05 -20.44
N ARG A 382 -27.40 -3.89 -19.30
CA ARG A 382 -27.81 -2.58 -18.76
C ARG A 382 -26.60 -1.73 -18.37
N ALA A 383 -25.62 -2.29 -17.66
CA ALA A 383 -24.38 -1.60 -17.32
C ALA A 383 -23.61 -1.14 -18.58
N TYR A 384 -23.50 -1.98 -19.61
CA TYR A 384 -22.87 -1.65 -20.89
C TYR A 384 -23.62 -0.55 -21.69
N GLY A 385 -24.94 -0.45 -21.48
CA GLY A 385 -25.77 0.64 -22.02
C GLY A 385 -25.60 1.97 -21.30
N TYR A 386 -25.37 1.97 -19.98
CA TYR A 386 -25.13 3.19 -19.20
C TYR A 386 -23.68 3.70 -19.28
N PHE A 387 -22.70 2.80 -19.31
CA PHE A 387 -21.28 3.14 -19.27
C PHE A 387 -20.61 2.84 -20.61
N PHE A 388 -20.22 3.88 -21.35
CA PHE A 388 -19.42 3.73 -22.57
C PHE A 388 -17.98 3.30 -22.27
N ASP A 389 -17.39 2.51 -23.17
CA ASP A 389 -15.95 2.30 -23.22
C ASP A 389 -15.26 3.39 -24.06
N GLU A 390 -13.92 3.41 -24.03
CA GLU A 390 -13.09 4.37 -24.78
C GLU A 390 -13.41 4.42 -26.28
N LYS A 391 -13.65 3.27 -26.93
CA LYS A 391 -13.86 3.20 -28.39
C LYS A 391 -15.23 3.78 -28.77
N ARG A 392 -16.30 3.37 -28.07
CA ARG A 392 -17.65 3.93 -28.28
C ARG A 392 -17.72 5.41 -27.92
N SER A 393 -17.03 5.85 -26.85
CA SER A 393 -16.96 7.27 -26.47
C SER A 393 -16.31 8.11 -27.57
N VAL A 394 -15.17 7.66 -28.13
CA VAL A 394 -14.50 8.35 -29.24
C VAL A 394 -15.33 8.32 -30.54
N GLN A 395 -16.14 7.28 -30.79
CA GLN A 395 -17.08 7.23 -31.91
C GLN A 395 -18.21 8.25 -31.73
N TRP A 396 -18.87 8.25 -30.56
CA TRP A 396 -19.95 9.19 -30.24
C TRP A 396 -19.51 10.66 -30.30
N ILE A 397 -18.29 10.99 -29.81
CA ILE A 397 -17.72 12.34 -29.94
C ILE A 397 -17.51 12.74 -31.41
N LYS A 398 -17.12 11.80 -32.28
CA LYS A 398 -16.99 12.05 -33.73
C LYS A 398 -18.34 12.25 -34.41
N GLU A 399 -19.35 11.48 -34.03
CA GLU A 399 -20.72 11.65 -34.52
C GLU A 399 -21.33 13.00 -34.09
N GLN A 400 -20.92 13.55 -32.94
CA GLN A 400 -21.34 14.86 -32.44
C GLN A 400 -20.43 16.05 -32.82
N GLN A 401 -19.55 15.91 -33.83
CA GLN A 401 -18.53 16.92 -34.18
C GLN A 401 -19.06 18.31 -34.61
N GLY A 402 -20.38 18.50 -34.76
CA GLY A 402 -21.00 19.82 -34.97
C GLY A 402 -21.65 20.46 -33.74
N SER A 403 -21.72 19.78 -32.59
CA SER A 403 -22.40 20.27 -31.38
C SER A 403 -21.49 20.36 -30.15
N LEU A 404 -20.30 19.77 -30.20
CA LEU A 404 -19.29 19.86 -29.16
C LEU A 404 -18.34 21.03 -29.47
N ILE A 405 -17.88 21.75 -28.44
CA ILE A 405 -16.92 22.83 -28.60
C ILE A 405 -15.53 22.22 -28.81
N PHE A 406 -14.90 22.59 -29.92
CA PHE A 406 -13.48 22.37 -30.18
C PHE A 406 -12.81 23.76 -30.26
N ASP A 407 -11.61 23.90 -29.70
CA ASP A 407 -10.73 25.00 -30.09
C ASP A 407 -10.20 24.71 -31.50
N GLU A 408 -10.26 25.69 -32.41
CA GLU A 408 -9.83 25.51 -33.81
C GLU A 408 -8.29 25.45 -33.97
N ASP A 409 -7.53 25.81 -32.94
CA ASP A 409 -6.06 25.95 -32.95
C ASP A 409 -5.26 24.66 -32.65
N LEU A 410 -5.65 23.52 -33.24
CA LEU A 410 -4.87 22.27 -33.18
C LEU A 410 -4.65 21.62 -34.57
N ASP A 411 -4.10 22.41 -35.50
CA ASP A 411 -3.47 21.92 -36.74
C ASP A 411 -2.19 21.10 -36.40
N VAL A 412 -2.37 19.83 -36.06
CA VAL A 412 -1.32 18.82 -35.96
C VAL A 412 -1.44 17.88 -37.15
N ASP A 413 -0.35 17.77 -37.91
CA ASP A 413 -0.16 17.00 -39.16
C ASP A 413 -0.80 17.61 -40.43
N GLY A 414 0.01 18.42 -41.13
CA GLY A 414 -0.35 19.03 -42.41
C GLY A 414 -0.35 18.03 -43.57
N SER A 415 -1.49 17.37 -43.82
CA SER A 415 -1.68 16.50 -44.98
C SER A 415 -3.12 16.49 -45.53
N ARG A 416 -3.73 17.67 -45.75
CA ARG A 416 -5.01 17.77 -46.48
C ARG A 416 -4.80 17.69 -48.00
N GLN A 417 -4.99 16.51 -48.57
CA GLN A 417 -5.31 16.39 -50.00
C GLN A 417 -6.71 16.99 -50.24
N ALA A 418 -6.85 17.83 -51.27
CA ALA A 418 -8.12 18.46 -51.61
C ALA A 418 -9.02 17.50 -52.41
N PRO A 419 -10.32 17.38 -52.10
CA PRO A 419 -11.28 16.74 -52.99
C PRO A 419 -11.48 17.56 -54.27
N LEU A 420 -11.37 16.93 -55.43
CA LEU A 420 -11.69 17.53 -56.72
C LEU A 420 -13.19 17.34 -57.03
N GLY A 421 -13.83 18.38 -57.58
CA GLY A 421 -14.98 18.18 -58.48
C GLY A 421 -16.30 18.90 -58.13
N ALA A 422 -16.41 20.17 -58.51
CA ALA A 422 -17.63 20.75 -59.09
C ALA A 422 -17.25 22.03 -59.87
N GLN A 423 -17.60 22.12 -61.15
CA GLN A 423 -17.51 23.36 -61.94
C GLN A 423 -18.89 24.02 -62.01
N GLY A 424 -18.92 25.36 -62.01
CA GLY A 424 -20.16 26.14 -62.03
C GLY A 424 -19.87 27.65 -62.02
N ASP A 425 -19.77 28.23 -63.21
CA ASP A 425 -19.61 29.66 -63.50
C ASP A 425 -20.78 30.52 -62.96
N ALA A 426 -20.72 31.84 -62.79
CA ALA A 426 -19.63 32.84 -62.67
C ALA A 426 -20.29 34.21 -62.30
N MET A 427 -19.60 35.35 -62.52
CA MET A 427 -20.02 36.74 -62.25
C MET A 427 -20.06 37.13 -60.75
N ASP A 428 -19.67 38.33 -60.31
CA ASP A 428 -19.13 39.52 -61.02
C ASP A 428 -18.16 40.27 -60.06
N VAL A 429 -16.91 40.61 -60.43
CA VAL A 429 -16.44 41.77 -61.23
C VAL A 429 -16.03 43.01 -60.38
N PHE A 430 -14.72 43.33 -60.43
CA PHE A 430 -14.07 44.65 -60.22
C PHE A 430 -13.97 45.22 -58.77
N ASN A 431 -12.94 46.00 -58.37
CA ASN A 431 -11.56 46.16 -58.86
C ASN A 431 -10.67 46.94 -57.84
N LYS A 432 -9.34 46.86 -58.01
CA LYS A 432 -8.27 47.82 -57.58
C LYS A 432 -8.13 48.29 -56.11
N ASP A 433 -6.98 47.92 -55.54
CA ASP A 433 -5.87 48.82 -55.15
C ASP A 433 -6.14 50.32 -54.88
N ALA A 434 -5.80 50.79 -53.66
CA ALA A 434 -4.96 51.99 -53.45
C ALA A 434 -4.52 52.24 -51.98
N CYS A 435 -3.20 52.37 -51.79
CA CYS A 435 -2.50 53.37 -50.95
C CYS A 435 -2.72 53.53 -49.41
N ASN A 436 -1.58 53.43 -48.71
CA ASN A 436 -1.04 54.37 -47.69
C ASN A 436 -1.51 54.36 -46.22
N ASN A 437 -0.66 53.73 -45.39
CA ASN A 437 -0.02 54.25 -44.16
C ASN A 437 -0.83 55.05 -43.12
N ASP A 438 -1.01 54.40 -41.96
CA ASP A 438 -0.49 54.88 -40.66
C ASP A 438 -0.45 56.39 -40.38
N LYS A 439 -1.59 56.94 -39.92
CA LYS A 439 -1.75 57.40 -38.51
C LYS A 439 -3.23 57.72 -38.18
N ASP A 440 -3.49 57.97 -36.89
CA ASP A 440 -4.71 58.57 -36.34
C ASP A 440 -6.01 57.74 -36.21
N GLN A 441 -5.93 56.42 -35.96
CA GLN A 441 -7.06 55.67 -35.34
C GLN A 441 -6.82 55.14 -33.90
N LEU A 442 -5.61 55.25 -33.35
CA LEU A 442 -5.31 54.84 -31.96
C LEU A 442 -5.85 55.80 -30.86
N ARG A 443 -6.98 56.48 -31.11
CA ARG A 443 -7.66 57.37 -30.13
C ARG A 443 -9.19 57.27 -30.07
N SER A 444 -9.86 56.52 -30.95
CA SER A 444 -11.33 56.53 -31.04
C SER A 444 -12.05 55.33 -30.38
N LEU A 445 -11.36 54.19 -30.18
CA LEU A 445 -12.00 52.93 -29.76
C LEU A 445 -12.08 52.67 -28.23
N LYS A 446 -11.41 53.45 -27.39
CA LYS A 446 -11.51 53.33 -25.91
C LYS A 446 -12.77 53.98 -25.29
N SER A 447 -13.70 54.48 -26.10
CA SER A 447 -14.85 55.29 -25.64
C SER A 447 -16.23 54.61 -25.74
N ARG A 448 -16.32 53.36 -26.27
CA ARG A 448 -17.61 52.70 -26.58
C ARG A 448 -17.90 51.36 -25.88
N VAL A 449 -16.94 50.70 -25.24
CA VAL A 449 -17.20 49.48 -24.44
C VAL A 449 -17.58 49.81 -22.99
N GLN A 450 -17.08 50.94 -22.46
CA GLN A 450 -17.28 51.33 -21.05
C GLN A 450 -18.65 52.01 -20.81
N ARG A 451 -19.75 51.39 -21.28
CA ARG A 451 -21.13 51.87 -21.05
C ARG A 451 -22.22 50.77 -20.98
N ARG A 452 -21.89 49.54 -20.58
CA ARG A 452 -22.85 48.50 -20.15
C ARG A 452 -22.24 47.54 -19.10
N LEU A 453 -22.16 48.01 -17.86
CA LEU A 453 -22.12 47.21 -16.60
C LEU A 453 -21.94 48.20 -15.45
N GLY A 454 -22.98 48.43 -14.64
CA GLY A 454 -22.98 49.58 -13.73
C GLY A 454 -24.17 49.66 -12.78
N SER A 455 -24.53 48.57 -12.11
CA SER A 455 -25.51 48.59 -11.03
C SER A 455 -25.44 47.35 -10.13
N THR A 456 -24.65 47.40 -9.05
CA THR A 456 -25.11 47.16 -7.66
C THR A 456 -23.96 47.25 -6.65
N LEU A 457 -24.32 47.57 -5.40
CA LEU A 457 -23.53 47.52 -4.15
C LEU A 457 -22.33 48.49 -4.00
N LYS A 458 -22.22 49.05 -2.78
CA LYS A 458 -21.18 49.99 -2.34
C LYS A 458 -20.52 49.44 -1.07
N PRO A 459 -19.20 49.60 -0.85
CA PRO A 459 -18.61 49.52 0.48
C PRO A 459 -18.85 50.84 1.26
N ARG A 460 -18.78 50.78 2.60
CA ARG A 460 -18.80 51.94 3.51
C ARG A 460 -17.67 51.79 4.55
N ARG A 461 -17.22 52.90 5.13
CA ARG A 461 -15.94 53.05 5.85
C ARG A 461 -15.89 52.45 7.26
N ASP A 462 -14.70 51.95 7.59
CA ASP A 462 -13.89 52.12 8.81
C ASP A 462 -14.57 52.34 10.18
N THR A 463 -14.25 51.51 11.18
CA THR A 463 -13.56 51.94 12.43
C THR A 463 -13.06 50.75 13.28
N GLN A 464 -12.31 51.04 14.35
CA GLN A 464 -11.52 50.09 15.18
C GLN A 464 -12.31 49.48 16.35
N TYR A 465 -11.86 48.35 16.93
CA TYR A 465 -11.34 48.22 18.31
C TYR A 465 -10.92 46.77 18.68
N THR A 466 -10.56 46.49 19.95
CA THR A 466 -9.62 45.44 20.39
C THR A 466 -10.14 44.44 21.44
N ALA A 467 -9.86 43.13 21.27
CA ALA A 467 -9.67 42.06 22.28
C ALA A 467 -9.35 40.72 21.53
N ALA A 468 -8.51 39.75 21.89
CA ALA A 468 -7.81 39.26 23.10
C ALA A 468 -8.39 37.93 23.65
N ILE A 469 -7.52 36.91 23.87
CA ILE A 469 -7.76 35.62 24.61
C ILE A 469 -8.71 34.63 23.87
N THR A 470 -8.50 33.31 23.72
CA THR A 470 -7.43 32.32 23.99
C THR A 470 -7.60 31.11 23.03
N PRO A 471 -6.57 30.25 22.78
CA PRO A 471 -6.74 29.01 22.02
C PRO A 471 -7.31 27.86 22.88
N SER A 472 -8.19 27.04 22.30
CA SER A 472 -8.65 25.76 22.84
C SER A 472 -8.31 24.59 21.90
N THR A 473 -8.25 23.39 22.45
CA THR A 473 -7.75 22.18 21.78
C THR A 473 -8.64 21.66 20.66
N PRO A 474 -8.08 21.14 19.54
CA PRO A 474 -8.86 20.41 18.55
C PRO A 474 -9.27 19.04 19.09
N GLN A 475 -10.54 18.67 18.89
CA GLN A 475 -10.96 17.26 18.94
C GLN A 475 -11.07 16.73 17.51
N SER A 476 -10.66 15.48 17.34
CA SER A 476 -10.65 14.77 16.06
C SER A 476 -11.91 13.95 15.85
N GLU A 477 -12.65 14.19 14.77
CA GLU A 477 -13.48 13.18 14.10
C GLU A 477 -13.93 13.71 12.73
N CYS A 478 -13.61 12.97 11.66
CA CYS A 478 -14.01 13.28 10.27
C CYS A 478 -14.13 11.98 9.46
N SER A 479 -15.18 11.21 9.75
CA SER A 479 -15.60 10.04 8.99
C SER A 479 -16.51 10.44 7.82
N THR A 480 -15.92 10.85 6.70
CA THR A 480 -16.66 11.41 5.54
C THR A 480 -17.38 10.34 4.69
N LEU A 481 -18.31 9.60 5.30
CA LEU A 481 -19.29 8.79 4.57
C LEU A 481 -20.41 9.70 4.03
N VAL A 482 -20.31 10.06 2.75
CA VAL A 482 -21.32 10.89 2.07
C VAL A 482 -22.53 10.04 1.69
N ASN A 483 -23.44 9.85 2.64
CA ASN A 483 -24.76 9.30 2.38
C ASN A 483 -25.61 10.34 1.62
N PHE A 484 -25.77 10.15 0.31
CA PHE A 484 -26.76 10.90 -0.46
C PHE A 484 -28.17 10.44 -0.11
N ILE A 485 -28.92 11.29 0.59
CA ILE A 485 -30.38 11.16 0.71
C ILE A 485 -30.99 11.74 -0.57
N THR A 486 -31.76 10.92 -1.29
CA THR A 486 -32.49 11.35 -2.50
C THR A 486 -33.95 10.95 -2.40
N GLU A 487 -34.77 11.88 -1.92
CA GLU A 487 -36.23 11.88 -2.10
C GLU A 487 -36.63 13.19 -2.84
N ASP A 488 -37.86 13.23 -3.36
CA ASP A 488 -38.54 14.39 -3.93
C ASP A 488 -37.91 15.13 -5.14
N VAL A 489 -37.88 14.45 -6.30
CA VAL A 489 -38.33 15.12 -7.56
C VAL A 489 -39.08 14.14 -8.47
N PHE A 490 -40.11 14.67 -9.14
CA PHE A 490 -40.95 14.08 -10.21
C PHE A 490 -42.09 13.15 -9.77
N ALA A 491 -43.30 13.63 -10.05
CA ALA A 491 -44.58 13.01 -9.71
C ALA A 491 -45.32 12.53 -10.97
N ASN A 492 -46.22 11.57 -10.75
CA ASN A 492 -47.48 11.35 -11.47
C ASN A 492 -47.49 11.30 -13.01
N GLU A 493 -47.55 10.07 -13.54
CA GLU A 493 -48.49 9.73 -14.63
C GLU A 493 -49.28 8.46 -14.24
N GLU A 494 -50.37 8.19 -14.98
CA GLU A 494 -51.27 7.01 -14.92
C GLU A 494 -52.28 6.87 -13.73
N CYS A 495 -53.48 7.42 -13.98
CA CYS A 495 -54.78 6.70 -13.96
C CYS A 495 -55.25 5.93 -12.71
N ALA A 496 -55.90 6.67 -11.81
CA ALA A 496 -57.28 6.46 -11.32
C ALA A 496 -57.93 5.06 -11.39
N LEU A 497 -58.31 4.52 -10.22
CA LEU A 497 -59.64 3.94 -9.97
C LEU A 497 -59.99 3.94 -8.47
N GLU A 498 -61.28 4.11 -8.22
CA GLU A 498 -61.94 4.68 -7.03
C GLU A 498 -62.15 3.69 -5.86
N THR A 499 -62.25 4.23 -4.63
CA THR A 499 -63.11 3.78 -3.50
C THR A 499 -62.96 2.34 -2.93
N ALA A 500 -63.21 2.06 -1.65
CA ALA A 500 -63.36 2.87 -0.42
C ALA A 500 -63.25 1.94 0.82
N ASP A 501 -63.42 2.52 2.01
CA ASP A 501 -63.83 1.89 3.28
C ASP A 501 -62.88 0.92 4.04
N GLY A 502 -62.94 1.09 5.36
CA GLY A 502 -62.64 0.12 6.44
C GLY A 502 -63.56 0.49 7.63
N PRO A 503 -63.35 0.02 8.88
CA PRO A 503 -62.31 -0.89 9.38
C PRO A 503 -62.94 -2.09 10.17
N CYS A 504 -62.40 -2.41 11.37
CA CYS A 504 -62.81 -3.44 12.37
C CYS A 504 -62.25 -4.86 12.09
N LEU A 505 -61.45 -5.49 12.98
CA LEU A 505 -61.70 -6.00 14.37
C LEU A 505 -62.48 -7.34 14.37
N ASP A 506 -62.18 -8.39 15.16
CA ASP A 506 -61.38 -8.53 16.41
C ASP A 506 -60.47 -9.81 16.43
N GLU A 507 -59.77 -10.04 17.56
CA GLU A 507 -58.95 -11.23 17.93
C GLU A 507 -59.87 -12.43 18.34
N GLU A 508 -59.43 -13.70 18.47
CA GLU A 508 -58.56 -14.38 19.46
C GLU A 508 -58.13 -15.78 18.90
N ASP A 509 -57.26 -16.62 19.48
CA ASP A 509 -55.98 -16.55 20.21
C ASP A 509 -55.50 -18.02 20.47
N LEU A 510 -54.40 -18.23 21.20
CA LEU A 510 -53.89 -19.45 21.85
C LEU A 510 -52.89 -20.34 21.09
N ALA A 511 -51.59 -20.12 21.36
CA ALA A 511 -50.49 -21.02 21.03
C ALA A 511 -49.57 -21.31 22.24
N TRP A 512 -49.72 -22.51 22.85
CA TRP A 512 -48.82 -23.10 23.86
C TRP A 512 -48.81 -24.64 23.66
N GLY A 513 -47.74 -25.41 23.91
CA GLY A 513 -46.36 -25.09 24.29
C GLY A 513 -45.66 -26.28 24.96
N MET A 514 -44.32 -26.36 24.89
CA MET A 514 -43.43 -27.31 25.61
C MET A 514 -43.44 -28.82 25.22
N GLY A 515 -42.32 -29.52 25.49
CA GLY A 515 -42.26 -30.99 25.60
C GLY A 515 -41.04 -31.66 24.92
N LYS A 516 -40.13 -32.29 25.70
CA LYS A 516 -38.96 -33.03 25.19
C LYS A 516 -38.93 -34.49 25.67
N HIS A 517 -38.23 -35.35 24.90
CA HIS A 517 -37.54 -36.59 25.30
C HIS A 517 -38.32 -37.82 25.85
N SER A 518 -38.51 -38.81 24.96
CA SER A 518 -38.06 -40.22 25.07
C SER A 518 -38.12 -41.03 26.39
N THR A 519 -38.68 -42.26 26.33
CA THR A 519 -38.08 -43.48 26.93
C THR A 519 -38.67 -44.80 26.33
N LEU A 520 -38.09 -45.96 26.70
CA LEU A 520 -38.26 -47.33 26.15
C LEU A 520 -39.72 -47.89 26.25
N ALA A 521 -40.15 -49.04 25.65
CA ALA A 521 -39.45 -50.29 25.34
C ALA A 521 -40.22 -51.26 24.39
N GLY A 522 -39.53 -52.27 23.80
CA GLY A 522 -40.05 -53.66 23.80
C GLY A 522 -40.00 -54.55 22.52
N ARG A 523 -39.03 -55.50 22.48
CA ARG A 523 -39.09 -56.85 21.81
C ARG A 523 -39.24 -56.87 20.25
N LYS A 524 -38.51 -57.66 19.44
CA LYS A 524 -37.62 -58.87 19.57
C LYS A 524 -36.40 -58.71 18.58
N ARG A 525 -35.49 -59.65 18.24
CA ARG A 525 -35.23 -61.09 18.53
C ARG A 525 -33.71 -61.46 18.38
N LEU A 526 -33.40 -62.69 17.95
CA LEU A 526 -32.11 -63.38 17.66
C LEU A 526 -31.29 -62.75 16.49
N ALA A 527 -29.94 -62.65 16.48
CA ALA A 527 -28.83 -63.64 16.51
C ALA A 527 -28.32 -64.04 15.08
N SER A 528 -27.03 -64.30 14.77
CA SER A 528 -25.75 -64.20 15.51
C SER A 528 -24.48 -64.39 14.63
N HIS A 529 -23.37 -63.72 15.00
CA HIS A 529 -21.95 -64.16 14.90
C HIS A 529 -21.15 -64.22 13.55
N LYS A 530 -20.06 -63.42 13.53
CA LYS A 530 -18.64 -63.68 13.08
C LYS A 530 -18.37 -64.42 11.74
N CYS A 531 -17.64 -63.90 10.75
CA CYS A 531 -16.31 -63.23 10.66
C CYS A 531 -15.09 -64.16 10.44
N ARG A 532 -14.49 -64.14 9.23
CA ARG A 532 -13.01 -64.13 9.00
C ARG A 532 -12.62 -63.70 7.56
N VAL A 533 -11.34 -63.84 7.18
CA VAL A 533 -10.58 -63.05 6.16
C VAL A 533 -9.77 -63.97 5.21
N PHE A 534 -9.13 -63.40 4.17
CA PHE A 534 -8.07 -63.90 3.26
C PHE A 534 -8.52 -64.54 1.91
N ILE A 535 -7.77 -64.47 0.77
CA ILE A 535 -6.86 -63.43 0.19
C ILE A 535 -6.48 -63.80 -1.28
N HIS A 536 -6.06 -62.83 -2.12
CA HIS A 536 -5.42 -63.00 -3.46
C HIS A 536 -6.26 -63.71 -4.58
N THR A 537 -5.89 -63.70 -5.89
CA THR A 537 -4.67 -63.27 -6.63
C THR A 537 -5.00 -62.77 -8.06
N ASP A 538 -4.06 -62.02 -8.69
CA ASP A 538 -3.76 -61.95 -10.15
C ASP A 538 -4.81 -61.39 -11.16
N VAL A 539 -4.46 -60.75 -12.30
CA VAL A 539 -3.14 -60.34 -12.88
C VAL A 539 -3.26 -59.10 -13.81
N LEU A 540 -2.10 -58.55 -14.18
CA LEU A 540 -1.75 -57.62 -15.29
C LEU A 540 -2.67 -57.69 -16.55
N SER A 541 -2.86 -56.66 -17.38
CA SER A 541 -2.48 -55.22 -17.41
C SER A 541 -3.28 -54.55 -18.58
N GLU A 542 -3.01 -53.42 -19.26
CA GLU A 542 -1.97 -52.36 -19.43
C GLU A 542 -2.76 -51.12 -20.02
N ASP A 543 -2.31 -49.92 -20.41
CA ASP A 543 -1.00 -49.23 -20.58
C ASP A 543 -1.17 -47.68 -20.49
N GLN A 544 -0.28 -46.89 -21.10
CA GLN A 544 -0.05 -45.44 -20.97
C GLN A 544 -0.80 -44.52 -21.97
N MET A 545 -1.07 -43.27 -21.54
CA MET A 545 -0.33 -42.07 -21.98
C MET A 545 -0.81 -40.78 -21.26
N ILE A 546 -0.02 -40.25 -20.31
CA ILE A 546 -0.09 -38.87 -19.77
C ILE A 546 1.34 -38.39 -19.46
N ASP A 547 1.64 -37.12 -19.78
CA ASP A 547 3.00 -36.56 -19.74
C ASP A 547 3.68 -36.48 -18.36
N GLN A 548 5.01 -36.59 -18.38
CA GLN A 548 5.91 -36.47 -17.23
C GLN A 548 6.59 -35.10 -17.19
N ASP A 549 6.14 -34.18 -16.32
CA ASP A 549 6.94 -32.98 -15.98
C ASP A 549 6.61 -32.33 -14.60
N ASN A 550 5.47 -32.65 -13.99
CA ASN A 550 4.97 -31.98 -12.77
C ASN A 550 5.15 -32.78 -11.45
N ARG A 551 6.21 -33.60 -11.31
CA ARG A 551 6.45 -34.42 -10.08
C ARG A 551 7.88 -34.41 -9.55
N ALA A 552 8.42 -33.21 -9.34
CA ALA A 552 9.47 -32.95 -8.35
C ALA A 552 8.97 -31.86 -7.37
N TRP A 553 9.64 -31.70 -6.22
CA TRP A 553 9.32 -30.72 -5.15
C TRP A 553 8.11 -31.02 -4.24
N VAL A 554 7.90 -32.29 -3.88
CA VAL A 554 7.27 -32.67 -2.60
C VAL A 554 8.09 -33.80 -1.96
N ASN A 555 8.34 -33.70 -0.64
CA ASN A 555 9.01 -34.67 0.24
C ASN A 555 10.50 -34.98 -0.02
N SER A 556 11.38 -34.41 0.81
CA SER A 556 12.19 -35.22 1.73
C SER A 556 12.79 -34.36 2.85
N LEU A 557 12.55 -34.78 4.10
CA LEU A 557 13.31 -34.35 5.29
C LEU A 557 13.59 -35.61 6.14
N THR A 558 14.66 -35.56 6.93
CA THR A 558 15.01 -36.50 8.01
C THR A 558 15.08 -38.01 7.70
N THR A 559 16.30 -38.55 7.74
CA THR A 559 16.67 -39.68 8.63
C THR A 559 18.20 -39.69 8.81
N ALA A 560 18.70 -40.38 9.85
CA ALA A 560 20.07 -40.23 10.35
C ALA A 560 20.90 -41.55 10.32
N ASP A 561 22.20 -41.38 10.57
CA ASP A 561 23.20 -42.36 11.03
C ASP A 561 23.38 -43.72 10.32
N ALA A 562 24.59 -43.89 9.75
CA ALA A 562 25.27 -45.19 9.67
C ALA A 562 26.81 -45.01 9.63
N LEU A 563 27.54 -45.78 10.45
CA LEU A 563 29.01 -45.78 10.48
C LEU A 563 29.61 -46.74 9.42
N ALA A 564 30.69 -46.34 8.74
CA ALA A 564 31.71 -47.27 8.26
C ALA A 564 33.09 -46.61 7.93
N LYS A 565 34.13 -47.02 8.67
CA LYS A 565 35.56 -47.06 8.27
C LYS A 565 36.03 -48.49 8.55
N PRO A 566 36.92 -49.13 7.75
CA PRO A 566 38.38 -48.85 7.77
C PRO A 566 39.04 -49.06 6.37
N LYS A 567 40.37 -49.01 6.08
CA LYS A 567 41.60 -49.42 6.80
C LYS A 567 42.91 -48.71 6.35
N THR A 568 43.70 -48.24 7.32
CA THR A 568 45.17 -48.37 7.52
C THR A 568 46.21 -48.32 6.36
N LYS A 569 47.18 -47.40 6.47
CA LYS A 569 48.67 -47.62 6.53
C LYS A 569 49.33 -46.24 6.78
N PHE A 570 50.07 -45.91 7.86
CA PHE A 570 51.29 -46.40 8.55
C PHE A 570 52.60 -45.73 8.06
N SER A 571 53.58 -45.57 8.97
CA SER A 571 54.91 -44.90 8.84
C SER A 571 54.94 -43.36 8.84
N SER A 572 56.08 -42.71 9.19
CA SER A 572 56.71 -42.59 10.54
C SER A 572 57.98 -41.69 10.53
N MET A 573 58.36 -41.16 11.70
CA MET A 573 59.66 -40.49 12.02
C MET A 573 59.90 -39.08 11.43
N SER A 574 60.86 -38.25 11.90
CA SER A 574 61.18 -37.79 13.29
C SER A 574 62.28 -36.69 13.28
N ASN A 575 62.29 -35.83 14.32
CA ASN A 575 63.47 -35.10 14.87
C ASN A 575 64.20 -34.00 14.05
N ARG A 576 64.02 -32.73 14.46
CA ARG A 576 65.04 -31.74 14.95
C ARG A 576 64.41 -30.32 14.89
N SER A 577 64.44 -29.40 15.87
CA SER A 577 65.23 -29.11 17.08
C SER A 577 66.42 -28.13 16.93
N SER A 578 66.18 -26.83 17.14
CA SER A 578 67.14 -25.89 17.74
C SER A 578 66.46 -24.57 18.17
N LYS A 579 66.83 -24.02 19.33
CA LYS A 579 66.36 -22.72 19.84
C LYS A 579 67.35 -21.60 19.47
N VAL A 580 66.86 -20.35 19.36
CA VAL A 580 67.66 -19.14 19.60
C VAL A 580 66.80 -18.13 20.40
N SER A 581 67.42 -17.44 21.35
CA SER A 581 66.87 -16.36 22.21
C SER A 581 67.21 -14.96 21.64
N GLY A 582 66.59 -13.84 22.01
CA GLY A 582 65.60 -13.51 23.05
C GLY A 582 65.74 -12.03 23.46
N ARG A 583 65.05 -11.58 24.54
CA ARG A 583 64.93 -10.18 25.06
C ARG A 583 64.05 -9.26 24.18
N THR A 584 62.97 -8.61 24.63
CA THR A 584 62.54 -7.86 25.85
C THR A 584 62.80 -6.35 25.81
N GLY A 585 61.72 -5.57 25.74
CA GLY A 585 61.60 -4.12 25.96
C GLY A 585 60.12 -3.79 26.23
N VAL A 586 59.82 -2.79 27.07
CA VAL A 586 58.48 -2.59 27.64
C VAL A 586 58.12 -1.10 27.75
N GLN A 587 56.95 -0.71 27.20
CA GLN A 587 56.20 0.55 27.44
C GLN A 587 56.90 1.87 27.01
N PRO A 588 56.18 3.03 27.00
CA PRO A 588 54.81 3.30 27.46
C PRO A 588 53.80 3.75 26.40
N GLU A 589 52.56 3.93 26.85
CA GLU A 589 51.47 4.61 26.15
C GLU A 589 51.77 6.10 25.94
N LEU A 590 51.12 6.72 24.94
CA LEU A 590 51.03 8.18 24.79
C LEU A 590 49.60 8.53 24.35
N LEU A 591 49.05 9.62 24.90
CA LEU A 591 47.65 10.02 24.68
C LEU A 591 47.43 10.80 23.37
N ASP A 592 46.16 10.90 22.98
CA ASP A 592 45.69 11.59 21.78
C ASP A 592 45.94 13.12 21.80
N PRO A 593 45.97 13.80 20.63
CA PRO A 593 46.50 15.16 20.53
C PRO A 593 45.51 16.31 20.78
N GLU A 594 44.21 16.04 20.96
CA GLU A 594 43.16 17.06 20.84
C GLU A 594 42.96 17.94 22.10
N ASP A 595 43.44 17.53 23.28
CA ASP A 595 43.37 18.30 24.55
C ASP A 595 44.38 19.49 24.62
N ARG A 596 44.66 20.16 23.48
CA ARG A 596 45.60 21.30 23.39
C ARG A 596 45.21 22.38 22.37
N ALA A 597 44.07 23.04 22.57
CA ALA A 597 43.73 24.34 21.99
C ALA A 597 42.89 25.20 22.95
#